data_AF-A0A534NUV9-F1
#
_entry.id   AF-A0A534NUV9-F1
#
_cell.length_a   1.000
_cell.length_b   1.000
_cell.length_c   1.000
_cell.angle_alpha   90.00
_cell.angle_beta   90.00
_cell.angle_gamma   90.00
#
_symmetry.space_group_name_H-M   'P 1'
#
loop_
_entity.id
_entity.type
_entity.pdbx_description
1 polymer ?
#
loop_
_entity_poly.entity_id
_entity_poly.type
_entity_poly.pdbx_seq_one_letter_code
_entity_poly.pdbx_strand_id
1 'polypeptide(L)'
;MDDPRQLLEEGRFEELAHDDHPLWRGLALLELKRWPQAARTFEEAPDAAQSGTLLELAGAARWLAGEREPAVERWLAALDAPYEGPASRVKPPALLIYAGKRIGDERYVLRGTRLLSKGWKPKIQRIWPGPVAGFLLGYIDETSFLEEGYNDPDLEARRLASAHFWAALKDPQKAKQHYEQAIASEGAAVLEVEHHLAHGELA
;
A
#
# COMPACT_ATOMS: atom_id res chain seq x y z
N MET A 1 -17.00 -15.90 17.39
CA MET A 1 -16.37 -15.35 16.18
C MET A 1 -14.89 -15.52 16.41
N ASP A 2 -14.20 -16.22 15.52
CA ASP A 2 -12.74 -16.41 15.62
C ASP A 2 -12.04 -15.05 15.50
N ASP A 3 -10.84 -14.90 16.06
CA ASP A 3 -10.09 -13.64 15.98
C ASP A 3 -9.79 -13.32 14.50
N PRO A 4 -10.18 -12.14 13.97
CA PRO A 4 -9.92 -11.76 12.58
C PRO A 4 -8.45 -11.86 12.18
N ARG A 5 -7.52 -11.65 13.12
CA ARG A 5 -6.08 -11.80 12.87
C ARG A 5 -5.70 -13.25 12.65
N GLN A 6 -6.25 -14.15 13.47
CA GLN A 6 -6.03 -15.58 13.33
C GLN A 6 -6.57 -16.08 11.99
N LEU A 7 -7.76 -15.64 11.58
CA LEU A 7 -8.32 -16.00 10.27
C LEU A 7 -7.46 -15.53 9.10
N LEU A 8 -6.85 -14.34 9.22
CA LEU A 8 -5.92 -13.81 8.23
C LEU A 8 -4.62 -14.62 8.16
N GLU A 9 -4.04 -14.98 9.31
CA GLU A 9 -2.84 -15.82 9.40
C GLU A 9 -3.07 -17.24 8.86
N GLU A 10 -4.27 -17.79 9.06
CA GLU A 10 -4.68 -19.10 8.56
C GLU A 10 -5.10 -19.08 7.07
N GLY A 11 -5.10 -17.90 6.42
CA GLY A 11 -5.54 -17.75 5.03
C GLY A 11 -7.04 -18.05 4.81
N ARG A 12 -7.86 -17.99 5.86
CA ARG A 12 -9.31 -18.28 5.84
C ARG A 12 -10.11 -17.07 5.35
N PHE A 13 -9.75 -16.57 4.17
CA PHE A 13 -10.30 -15.32 3.64
C PHE A 13 -11.80 -15.38 3.33
N GLU A 14 -12.35 -16.54 2.94
CA GLU A 14 -13.81 -16.66 2.74
C GLU A 14 -14.59 -16.41 4.03
N GLU A 15 -14.06 -16.85 5.17
CA GLU A 15 -14.70 -16.63 6.47
C GLU A 15 -14.49 -15.19 6.94
N LEU A 16 -13.27 -14.68 6.78
CA LEU A 16 -12.93 -13.29 7.12
C LEU A 16 -13.71 -12.27 6.27
N ALA A 17 -14.10 -12.61 5.05
CA ALA A 17 -14.95 -11.78 4.18
C ALA A 17 -16.37 -11.59 4.72
N HIS A 18 -16.73 -12.24 5.82
CA HIS A 18 -18.00 -12.04 6.54
C HIS A 18 -17.82 -11.30 7.88
N ASP A 19 -16.60 -10.89 8.25
CA ASP A 19 -16.31 -10.19 9.51
C ASP A 19 -17.01 -8.84 9.60
N ASP A 20 -17.47 -8.42 10.78
CA ASP A 20 -18.19 -7.14 10.95
C ASP A 20 -17.30 -5.90 10.80
N HIS A 21 -15.99 -6.04 11.02
CA HIS A 21 -15.06 -4.93 10.91
C HIS A 21 -14.66 -4.69 9.45
N PRO A 22 -14.89 -3.49 8.89
CA PRO A 22 -14.72 -3.23 7.46
C PRO A 22 -13.28 -3.41 6.96
N LEU A 23 -12.29 -3.12 7.80
CA LEU A 23 -10.88 -3.38 7.46
C LEU A 23 -10.63 -4.87 7.17
N TRP A 24 -10.97 -5.77 8.10
CA TRP A 24 -10.71 -7.20 7.96
C TRP A 24 -11.49 -7.81 6.80
N ARG A 25 -12.78 -7.46 6.71
CA ARG A 25 -13.64 -7.84 5.60
C ARG A 25 -13.05 -7.41 4.26
N GLY A 26 -12.66 -6.14 4.13
CA GLY A 26 -12.14 -5.59 2.88
C GLY A 26 -10.80 -6.20 2.48
N LEU A 27 -9.91 -6.47 3.44
CA LEU A 27 -8.64 -7.15 3.19
C LEU A 27 -8.86 -8.58 2.66
N ALA A 28 -9.77 -9.34 3.28
CA ALA A 28 -10.13 -10.66 2.79
C ALA A 28 -10.71 -10.62 1.36
N LEU A 29 -11.55 -9.62 1.05
CA LEU A 29 -12.09 -9.44 -0.29
C LEU A 29 -11.02 -9.07 -1.33
N LEU A 30 -9.96 -8.36 -0.94
CA LEU A 30 -8.82 -8.10 -1.82
C LEU A 30 -8.07 -9.40 -2.16
N GLU A 31 -7.78 -10.23 -1.15
CA GLU A 31 -7.11 -11.54 -1.31
C GLU A 31 -7.92 -12.48 -2.21
N LEU A 32 -9.25 -12.48 -2.04
CA LEU A 32 -10.18 -13.23 -2.90
C LEU A 32 -10.37 -12.62 -4.30
N LYS A 33 -9.65 -11.55 -4.62
CA LYS A 33 -9.74 -10.80 -5.88
C LYS A 33 -11.15 -10.27 -6.19
N ARG A 34 -11.97 -10.06 -5.15
CA ARG A 34 -13.32 -9.50 -5.23
C ARG A 34 -13.24 -7.97 -5.17
N TRP A 35 -12.43 -7.37 -6.05
CA TRP A 35 -12.00 -5.98 -5.94
C TRP A 35 -13.15 -4.95 -5.87
N PRO A 36 -14.23 -5.04 -6.67
CA PRO A 36 -15.36 -4.10 -6.54
C PRO A 36 -16.11 -4.20 -5.20
N GLN A 37 -16.09 -5.37 -4.55
CA GLN A 37 -16.70 -5.57 -3.22
C GLN A 37 -15.79 -5.03 -2.12
N ALA A 38 -14.47 -5.26 -2.23
CA ALA A 38 -13.48 -4.69 -1.33
C ALA A 38 -13.54 -3.16 -1.33
N ALA A 39 -13.56 -2.54 -2.52
CA ALA A 39 -13.66 -1.10 -2.67
C ALA A 39 -14.87 -0.51 -1.92
N ARG A 40 -16.07 -1.07 -2.14
CA ARG A 40 -17.28 -0.65 -1.44
C ARG A 40 -17.18 -0.83 0.06
N THR A 41 -16.62 -1.95 0.51
CA THR A 41 -16.47 -2.24 1.95
C THR A 41 -15.60 -1.18 2.64
N PHE A 42 -14.51 -0.74 2.01
CA PHE A 42 -13.68 0.33 2.56
C PHE A 42 -14.33 1.71 2.46
N GLU A 43 -15.01 2.01 1.36
CA GLU A 43 -15.63 3.32 1.11
C GLU A 43 -16.87 3.57 1.99
N GLU A 44 -17.63 2.52 2.30
CA GLU A 44 -18.86 2.58 3.11
C GLU A 44 -18.59 2.41 4.62
N ALA A 45 -17.34 2.16 5.01
CA ALA A 45 -16.95 2.02 6.40
C ALA A 45 -17.24 3.31 7.20
N PRO A 46 -17.63 3.20 8.49
CA PRO A 46 -17.68 4.35 9.37
C PRO A 46 -16.35 5.10 9.36
N ASP A 47 -16.40 6.42 9.20
CA ASP A 47 -15.22 7.29 9.14
C ASP A 47 -14.22 6.96 8.02
N ALA A 48 -14.65 6.27 6.95
CA ALA A 48 -13.79 5.95 5.79
C ALA A 48 -13.06 7.19 5.24
N ALA A 49 -13.77 8.30 5.06
CA ALA A 49 -13.19 9.56 4.57
C ALA A 49 -12.16 10.17 5.54
N GLN A 50 -12.13 9.73 6.79
CA GLN A 50 -11.22 10.23 7.81
C GLN A 50 -9.97 9.36 7.98
N SER A 51 -9.99 8.12 7.48
CA SER A 51 -8.91 7.14 7.58
C SER A 51 -8.08 7.10 6.29
N GLY A 52 -6.80 7.48 6.38
CA GLY A 52 -5.88 7.38 5.25
C GLY A 52 -5.72 5.94 4.80
N THR A 53 -5.58 5.01 5.75
CA THR A 53 -5.48 3.57 5.47
C THR A 53 -6.68 3.03 4.67
N LEU A 54 -7.92 3.36 5.06
CA LEU A 54 -9.12 2.91 4.33
C LEU A 54 -9.18 3.53 2.93
N LEU A 55 -8.81 4.80 2.78
CA LEU A 55 -8.74 5.48 1.48
C LEU A 55 -7.65 4.89 0.57
N GLU A 56 -6.49 4.53 1.12
CA GLU A 56 -5.42 3.86 0.38
C GLU A 56 -5.86 2.49 -0.15
N LEU A 57 -6.45 1.67 0.70
CA LEU A 57 -6.97 0.34 0.35
C LEU A 57 -8.17 0.40 -0.60
N ALA A 58 -9.09 1.35 -0.41
CA ALA A 58 -10.17 1.63 -1.36
C ALA A 58 -9.61 1.99 -2.74
N GLY A 59 -8.59 2.86 -2.77
CA GLY A 59 -7.92 3.23 -4.01
C GLY A 59 -7.25 2.04 -4.70
N ALA A 60 -6.58 1.16 -3.95
CA ALA A 60 -6.01 -0.06 -4.53
C ALA A 60 -7.08 -1.02 -5.04
N ALA A 61 -8.16 -1.23 -4.31
CA ALA A 61 -9.28 -2.07 -4.77
C ALA A 61 -9.88 -1.52 -6.09
N ARG A 62 -10.10 -0.21 -6.20
CA ARG A 62 -10.55 0.45 -7.43
C ARG A 62 -9.53 0.30 -8.56
N TRP A 63 -8.24 0.46 -8.25
CA TRP A 63 -7.15 0.31 -9.22
C TRP A 63 -7.13 -1.10 -9.81
N LEU A 64 -7.20 -2.12 -8.95
CA LEU A 64 -7.22 -3.53 -9.34
C LEU A 64 -8.48 -3.86 -10.16
N ALA A 65 -9.62 -3.25 -9.84
CA ALA A 65 -10.84 -3.34 -10.65
C ALA A 65 -10.77 -2.64 -12.03
N GLY A 66 -9.64 -2.01 -12.37
CA GLY A 66 -9.46 -1.27 -13.63
C GLY A 66 -9.99 0.17 -13.59
N GLU A 67 -10.52 0.62 -12.46
CA GLU A 67 -11.12 1.94 -12.28
C GLU A 67 -10.05 2.96 -11.85
N ARG A 68 -9.21 3.35 -12.82
CA ARG A 68 -8.01 4.19 -12.57
C ARG A 68 -8.33 5.56 -11.99
N GLU A 69 -9.31 6.26 -12.54
CA GLU A 69 -9.71 7.60 -12.08
C GLU A 69 -10.25 7.55 -10.64
N PRO A 70 -11.26 6.71 -10.30
CA PRO A 70 -11.70 6.54 -8.92
C PRO A 70 -10.58 6.14 -7.96
N ALA A 71 -9.64 5.28 -8.37
CA ALA A 71 -8.51 4.90 -7.53
C ALA A 71 -7.66 6.12 -7.12
N VAL A 72 -7.32 6.97 -8.09
CA VAL A 72 -6.52 8.16 -7.85
C VAL A 72 -7.28 9.18 -7.01
N GLU A 73 -8.60 9.32 -7.17
CA GLU A 73 -9.42 10.17 -6.31
C GLU A 73 -9.33 9.77 -4.83
N ARG A 74 -9.32 8.46 -4.53
CA ARG A 74 -9.14 7.97 -3.15
C ARG A 74 -7.75 8.27 -2.60
N TRP A 75 -6.70 8.07 -3.40
CA TRP A 75 -5.34 8.41 -2.98
C TRP A 75 -5.12 9.92 -2.82
N LEU A 76 -5.82 10.74 -3.60
CA LEU A 76 -5.86 12.19 -3.39
C LEU A 76 -6.57 12.56 -2.10
N ALA A 77 -7.72 11.95 -1.79
CA ALA A 77 -8.42 12.18 -0.53
C ALA A 77 -7.59 11.74 0.68
N ALA A 78 -6.81 10.66 0.56
CA ALA A 78 -5.94 10.17 1.63
C ALA A 78 -4.84 11.18 2.05
N LEU A 79 -4.49 12.14 1.18
CA LEU A 79 -3.55 13.22 1.52
C LEU A 79 -4.05 14.12 2.65
N ASP A 80 -5.38 14.26 2.77
CA ASP A 80 -6.04 15.20 3.67
C ASP A 80 -6.72 14.48 4.85
N ALA A 81 -6.48 13.17 5.01
CA ALA A 81 -7.11 12.36 6.05
C ALA A 81 -6.68 12.81 7.48
N PRO A 82 -7.62 13.17 8.37
CA PRO A 82 -7.35 13.75 9.68
C PRO A 82 -6.81 12.79 10.73
N TYR A 83 -7.05 11.48 10.62
CA TYR A 83 -6.66 10.50 11.65
C TYR A 83 -5.21 10.00 11.53
N GLU A 84 -4.41 10.66 10.70
CA GLU A 84 -3.09 10.16 10.29
C GLU A 84 -1.91 10.89 10.94
N GLY A 85 -0.99 10.11 11.50
CA GLY A 85 0.28 10.59 12.07
C GLY A 85 1.30 11.02 11.02
N PRO A 86 2.49 11.51 11.41
CA PRO A 86 3.50 11.98 10.45
C PRO A 86 4.01 10.91 9.48
N ALA A 87 4.00 9.63 9.88
CA ALA A 87 4.51 8.51 9.09
C ALA A 87 3.53 8.09 7.97
N SER A 88 2.22 8.22 8.19
CA SER A 88 1.19 7.93 7.19
C SER A 88 1.08 8.99 6.09
N ARG A 89 1.81 10.10 6.19
CA ARG A 89 1.90 11.11 5.12
C ARG A 89 2.81 10.72 3.96
N VAL A 90 3.52 9.60 4.05
CA VAL A 90 4.45 9.14 3.01
C VAL A 90 3.73 8.35 1.92
N LYS A 91 2.80 7.48 2.31
CA LYS A 91 2.21 6.48 1.42
C LYS A 91 1.27 7.10 0.37
N PRO A 92 0.36 8.04 0.67
CA PRO A 92 -0.49 8.63 -0.36
C PRO A 92 0.29 9.37 -1.46
N PRO A 93 1.30 10.23 -1.15
CA PRO A 93 2.16 10.80 -2.19
C PRO A 93 2.92 9.76 -3.03
N ALA A 94 3.40 8.67 -2.42
CA ALA A 94 4.07 7.59 -3.13
C ALA A 94 3.11 6.86 -4.10
N LEU A 95 1.86 6.63 -3.69
CA LEU A 95 0.80 6.07 -4.54
C LEU A 95 0.48 6.97 -5.73
N LEU A 96 0.54 8.31 -5.59
CA LEU A 96 0.41 9.22 -6.74
C LEU A 96 1.57 9.09 -7.73
N ILE A 97 2.80 8.87 -7.26
CA ILE A 97 3.93 8.61 -8.15
C ILE A 97 3.71 7.31 -8.92
N TYR A 98 3.29 6.25 -8.22
CA TYR A 98 2.92 4.99 -8.84
C TYR A 98 1.83 5.17 -9.91
N ALA A 99 0.73 5.83 -9.56
CA ALA A 99 -0.37 6.11 -10.48
C ALA A 99 0.12 6.83 -11.74
N GLY A 100 0.84 7.95 -11.55
CA GLY A 100 1.35 8.78 -12.65
C GLY A 100 2.30 8.02 -13.57
N LYS A 101 3.20 7.19 -13.02
CA LYS A 101 4.09 6.34 -13.81
C LYS A 101 3.32 5.29 -14.63
N ARG A 102 2.27 4.71 -14.07
CA ARG A 102 1.49 3.64 -14.72
C ARG A 102 0.54 4.14 -15.79
N ILE A 103 -0.09 5.30 -15.58
CA ILE A 103 -1.01 5.89 -16.57
C ILE A 103 -0.31 6.85 -17.55
N GLY A 104 0.97 7.14 -17.35
CA GLY A 104 1.72 8.09 -18.18
C GLY A 104 1.35 9.55 -17.93
N ASP A 105 0.84 9.90 -16.74
CA ASP A 105 0.48 11.27 -16.37
C ASP A 105 1.51 11.86 -15.40
N GLU A 106 2.41 12.66 -15.95
CA GLU A 106 3.49 13.32 -15.20
C GLU A 106 2.97 14.26 -14.11
N ARG A 107 1.72 14.75 -14.19
CA ARG A 107 1.17 15.66 -13.18
C ARG A 107 1.10 14.99 -11.81
N TYR A 108 0.75 13.71 -11.77
CA TYR A 108 0.72 12.94 -10.52
C TYR A 108 2.12 12.62 -10.02
N VAL A 109 3.06 12.30 -10.92
CA VAL A 109 4.47 12.09 -10.56
C VAL A 109 5.06 13.34 -9.92
N LEU A 110 4.88 14.50 -10.55
CA LEU A 110 5.35 15.79 -10.04
C LEU A 110 4.71 16.15 -8.70
N ARG A 111 3.38 15.97 -8.57
CA ARG A 111 2.67 16.26 -7.33
C ARG A 111 3.14 15.35 -6.19
N GLY A 112 3.20 14.04 -6.41
CA GLY A 112 3.66 13.07 -5.42
C GLY A 112 5.10 13.33 -4.99
N THR A 113 5.99 13.57 -5.95
CA THR A 113 7.40 13.89 -5.68
C THR A 113 7.54 15.15 -4.83
N ARG A 114 6.84 16.23 -5.18
CA ARG A 114 6.87 17.50 -4.42
C ARG A 114 6.39 17.31 -2.98
N LEU A 115 5.33 16.53 -2.78
CA LEU A 115 4.78 16.25 -1.45
C LEU A 115 5.75 15.41 -0.61
N LEU A 116 6.36 14.36 -1.20
CA LEU A 116 7.40 13.58 -0.54
C LEU A 116 8.60 14.44 -0.17
N SER A 117 9.10 15.28 -1.08
CA SER A 117 10.24 16.18 -0.79
C SER A 117 9.95 17.14 0.36
N LYS A 118 8.72 17.65 0.47
CA LYS A 118 8.30 18.53 1.58
C LYS A 118 8.24 17.79 2.92
N GLY A 119 7.85 16.52 2.90
CA GLY A 119 7.75 15.67 4.09
C GLY A 119 9.07 15.05 4.54
N TRP A 120 10.01 14.87 3.61
CA TRP A 120 11.28 14.20 3.84
C TRP A 120 12.14 14.92 4.88
N LYS A 121 12.59 14.16 5.88
CA LYS A 121 13.54 14.59 6.91
C LYS A 121 14.46 13.41 7.24
N PRO A 122 15.77 13.61 7.48
CA PRO A 122 16.68 12.52 7.83
C PRO A 122 16.19 11.65 9.01
N LYS A 123 15.48 12.26 9.98
CA LYS A 123 14.92 11.53 11.12
C LYS A 123 13.84 10.50 10.79
N ILE A 124 13.10 10.66 9.70
CA ILE A 124 12.07 9.68 9.30
C ILE A 124 12.67 8.54 8.47
N GLN A 125 13.91 8.66 8.02
CA GLN A 125 14.60 7.63 7.23
C GLN A 125 14.66 6.27 7.94
N ARG A 126 14.62 6.21 9.28
CA ARG A 126 14.75 4.95 10.04
C ARG A 126 13.41 4.39 10.53
N ILE A 127 12.30 5.06 10.22
CA ILE A 127 10.97 4.70 10.75
C ILE A 127 10.08 4.42 9.55
N TRP A 128 9.67 3.17 9.35
CA TRP A 128 8.75 2.80 8.26
C TRP A 128 7.42 3.56 8.36
N PRO A 129 6.81 4.00 7.23
CA PRO A 129 7.27 3.90 5.84
C PRO A 129 8.22 5.03 5.37
N GLY A 130 8.86 5.76 6.26
CA GLY A 130 9.77 6.86 5.94
C GLY A 130 10.88 6.56 4.91
N PRO A 131 11.59 5.41 4.94
CA PRO A 131 12.55 5.04 3.91
C PRO A 131 11.99 5.09 2.47
N VAL A 132 10.70 4.80 2.27
CA VAL A 132 10.06 4.85 0.94
C VAL A 132 10.23 6.23 0.30
N ALA A 133 10.05 7.30 1.07
CA ALA A 133 10.25 8.65 0.59
C ALA A 133 11.71 8.88 0.16
N GLY A 134 12.67 8.46 0.98
CA GLY A 134 14.09 8.60 0.67
C GLY A 134 14.50 7.83 -0.57
N PHE A 135 14.01 6.59 -0.72
CA PHE A 135 14.29 5.75 -1.86
C PHE A 135 13.69 6.30 -3.16
N LEU A 136 12.41 6.70 -3.16
CA LEU A 136 11.74 7.29 -4.32
C LEU A 136 12.36 8.63 -4.75
N LEU A 137 12.85 9.42 -3.79
CA LEU A 137 13.56 10.69 -4.05
C LEU A 137 15.05 10.50 -4.43
N GLY A 138 15.60 9.29 -4.32
CA GLY A 138 16.99 8.99 -4.64
C GLY A 138 18.01 9.34 -3.55
N TYR A 139 17.56 9.55 -2.31
CA TYR A 139 18.42 9.76 -1.15
C TYR A 139 18.89 8.46 -0.48
N ILE A 140 18.20 7.35 -0.75
CA ILE A 140 18.55 6.00 -0.29
C ILE A 140 18.73 5.13 -1.54
N ASP A 141 19.84 4.39 -1.60
CA ASP A 141 20.08 3.40 -2.64
C ASP A 141 19.27 2.11 -2.41
N GLU A 142 19.15 1.28 -3.43
CA GLU A 142 18.33 0.06 -3.38
C GLU A 142 18.82 -0.95 -2.35
N THR A 143 20.14 -1.16 -2.25
CA THR A 143 20.72 -2.11 -1.29
C THR A 143 20.37 -1.71 0.14
N SER A 144 20.64 -0.46 0.52
CA SER A 144 20.30 0.06 1.85
C SER A 144 18.78 0.00 2.12
N PHE A 145 17.96 0.27 1.11
CA PHE A 145 16.50 0.25 1.22
C PHE A 145 15.94 -1.16 1.45
N LEU A 146 16.55 -2.18 0.85
CA LEU A 146 16.11 -3.57 0.98
C LEU A 146 16.69 -4.28 2.20
N GLU A 147 17.92 -3.98 2.63
CA GLU A 147 18.62 -4.72 3.68
C GLU A 147 18.37 -4.22 5.12
N GLU A 148 18.05 -2.94 5.32
CA GLU A 148 17.74 -2.40 6.66
C GLU A 148 16.33 -2.80 7.11
N GLY A 149 16.24 -3.84 7.96
CA GLY A 149 14.99 -4.47 8.39
C GLY A 149 14.70 -4.50 9.89
N TYR A 150 13.64 -5.21 10.24
CA TYR A 150 13.19 -5.46 11.61
C TYR A 150 13.53 -6.87 12.07
N ASN A 151 13.75 -7.05 13.39
CA ASN A 151 13.90 -8.38 13.99
C ASN A 151 12.54 -9.09 14.16
N ASP A 152 11.45 -8.33 14.21
CA ASP A 152 10.10 -8.86 14.31
C ASP A 152 9.64 -9.37 12.93
N PRO A 153 9.27 -10.66 12.78
CA PRO A 153 8.95 -11.24 11.48
C PRO A 153 7.76 -10.58 10.78
N ASP A 154 6.73 -10.16 11.51
CA ASP A 154 5.52 -9.57 10.92
C ASP A 154 5.79 -8.15 10.42
N LEU A 155 6.50 -7.35 11.23
CA LEU A 155 6.96 -6.03 10.80
C LEU A 155 7.91 -6.13 9.61
N GLU A 156 8.77 -7.13 9.59
CA GLU A 156 9.70 -7.35 8.48
C GLU A 156 8.98 -7.80 7.20
N ALA A 157 7.98 -8.69 7.31
CA ALA A 157 7.16 -9.10 6.17
C ALA A 157 6.43 -7.91 5.54
N ARG A 158 5.83 -7.05 6.36
CA ARG A 158 5.17 -5.80 5.92
C ARG A 158 6.16 -4.84 5.26
N ARG A 159 7.34 -4.66 5.87
CA ARG A 159 8.40 -3.82 5.32
C ARG A 159 8.85 -4.32 3.95
N LEU A 160 9.17 -5.62 3.83
CA LEU A 160 9.64 -6.24 2.59
C LEU A 160 8.60 -6.16 1.47
N ALA A 161 7.32 -6.40 1.78
CA ALA A 161 6.23 -6.27 0.81
C ALA A 161 6.20 -4.87 0.18
N SER A 162 6.23 -3.83 1.04
CA SER A 162 6.26 -2.44 0.58
C SER A 162 7.59 -2.09 -0.11
N ALA A 163 8.74 -2.48 0.45
CA ALA A 163 10.05 -2.17 -0.11
C ALA A 163 10.23 -2.74 -1.52
N HIS A 164 9.89 -4.01 -1.72
CA HIS A 164 9.99 -4.62 -3.04
C HIS A 164 9.02 -4.01 -4.05
N PHE A 165 7.79 -3.68 -3.65
CA PHE A 165 6.86 -2.98 -4.54
C PHE A 165 7.44 -1.64 -5.05
N TRP A 166 8.03 -0.84 -4.16
CA TRP A 166 8.63 0.44 -4.55
C TRP A 166 9.92 0.25 -5.36
N ALA A 167 10.72 -0.78 -5.09
CA ALA A 167 11.89 -1.14 -5.89
C ALA A 167 11.49 -1.51 -7.33
N ALA A 168 10.43 -2.31 -7.50
CA ALA A 168 9.88 -2.65 -8.82
C ALA A 168 9.48 -1.41 -9.63
N LEU A 169 8.99 -0.36 -8.97
CA LEU A 169 8.62 0.90 -9.62
C LEU A 169 9.83 1.72 -10.12
N LYS A 170 11.02 1.54 -9.51
CA LYS A 170 12.26 2.23 -9.92
C LYS A 170 13.07 1.45 -10.94
N ASP A 171 13.06 0.12 -10.88
CA ASP A 171 13.77 -0.74 -11.82
C ASP A 171 12.81 -1.61 -12.65
N PRO A 172 12.35 -1.12 -13.83
CA PRO A 172 11.50 -1.87 -14.74
C PRO A 172 12.10 -3.20 -15.21
N GLN A 173 13.43 -3.35 -15.23
CA GLN A 173 14.08 -4.58 -15.72
C GLN A 173 13.94 -5.72 -14.70
N LYS A 174 13.90 -5.39 -13.41
CA LYS A 174 13.72 -6.34 -12.30
C LYS A 174 12.33 -6.29 -11.68
N ALA A 175 11.42 -5.48 -12.23
CA ALA A 175 10.10 -5.25 -11.65
C ALA A 175 9.34 -6.53 -11.33
N LYS A 176 9.33 -7.50 -12.26
CA LYS A 176 8.67 -8.79 -12.05
C LYS A 176 9.20 -9.53 -10.82
N GLN A 177 10.52 -9.67 -10.71
CA GLN A 177 11.16 -10.33 -9.57
C GLN A 177 10.80 -9.62 -8.26
N HIS A 178 10.82 -8.30 -8.25
CA HIS A 178 10.44 -7.54 -7.07
C HIS A 178 8.95 -7.71 -6.71
N TYR A 179 8.03 -7.72 -7.69
CA TYR A 179 6.63 -7.99 -7.38
C TYR A 179 6.41 -9.40 -6.83
N GLU A 180 7.12 -10.40 -7.35
CA GLU A 180 7.09 -11.77 -6.81
C GLU A 180 7.57 -11.80 -5.35
N GLN A 181 8.61 -11.05 -5.00
CA GLN A 181 9.06 -10.92 -3.60
C GLN A 181 8.07 -10.13 -2.73
N ALA A 182 7.40 -9.12 -3.29
CA ALA A 182 6.42 -8.31 -2.55
C ALA A 182 5.18 -9.11 -2.11
N ILE A 183 4.86 -10.20 -2.82
CA ILE A 183 3.74 -11.09 -2.51
C ILE A 183 4.18 -12.41 -1.85
N ALA A 184 5.49 -12.65 -1.70
CA ALA A 184 6.01 -13.94 -1.24
C ALA A 184 5.67 -14.26 0.22
N SER A 185 5.51 -13.23 1.06
CA SER A 185 5.13 -13.39 2.45
C SER A 185 3.61 -13.29 2.59
N GLU A 186 2.95 -14.42 2.80
CA GLU A 186 1.55 -14.48 3.23
C GLU A 186 1.44 -14.11 4.73
N GLY A 187 0.33 -13.52 5.17
CA GLY A 187 0.12 -13.07 6.55
C GLY A 187 0.18 -11.56 6.72
N ALA A 188 1.04 -11.03 7.61
CA ALA A 188 1.03 -9.62 7.99
C ALA A 188 1.19 -8.63 6.81
N ALA A 189 1.83 -9.05 5.71
CA ALA A 189 1.98 -8.26 4.48
C ALA A 189 0.64 -7.85 3.84
N VAL A 190 -0.43 -8.61 4.06
CA VAL A 190 -1.80 -8.31 3.59
C VAL A 190 -2.28 -6.95 4.12
N LEU A 191 -1.72 -6.44 5.22
CA LEU A 191 -2.04 -5.11 5.74
C LEU A 191 -1.50 -3.96 4.87
N GLU A 192 -0.56 -4.23 3.97
CA GLU A 192 0.09 -3.22 3.14
C GLU A 192 -0.59 -3.12 1.77
N VAL A 193 -1.03 -1.92 1.40
CA VAL A 193 -1.62 -1.66 0.07
C VAL A 193 -0.71 -2.09 -1.09
N GLU A 194 0.59 -2.02 -0.89
CA GLU A 194 1.62 -2.43 -1.84
C GLU A 194 1.59 -3.93 -2.17
N HIS A 195 1.24 -4.78 -1.20
CA HIS A 195 1.08 -6.23 -1.40
C HIS A 195 -0.01 -6.51 -2.43
N HIS A 196 -1.17 -5.87 -2.26
CA HIS A 196 -2.33 -6.00 -3.16
C HIS A 196 -2.03 -5.46 -4.56
N LEU A 197 -1.35 -4.31 -4.64
CA LEU A 197 -0.98 -3.74 -5.93
C LEU A 197 0.05 -4.61 -6.66
N ALA A 198 1.00 -5.22 -5.95
CA ALA A 198 1.95 -6.16 -6.53
C ALA A 198 1.25 -7.38 -7.16
N HIS A 199 0.20 -7.91 -6.53
CA HIS A 199 -0.63 -8.96 -7.13
C HIS A 199 -1.24 -8.53 -8.46
N GLY A 200 -1.72 -7.27 -8.55
CA GLY A 200 -2.27 -6.72 -9.79
C GLY A 200 -1.24 -6.50 -10.90
N GLU A 201 0.02 -6.27 -10.54
CA GLU A 201 1.12 -6.06 -11.50
C GLU A 201 1.65 -7.38 -12.09
N LEU A 202 1.33 -8.53 -11.45
CA LEU A 202 1.70 -9.87 -11.91
C LEU A 202 0.58 -10.60 -12.67
N ALA A 203 -0.64 -10.05 -12.67
CA ALA A 203 -1.82 -10.63 -13.32
C ALA A 203 -1.85 -10.30 -14.82
#